data_AF-A0A2E2H5A6-F1
#
_entry.id   AF-A0A2E2H5A6-F1
#
_cell.length_a   1.000
_cell.length_b   1.000
_cell.length_c   1.000
_cell.angle_alpha   90.00
_cell.angle_beta   90.00
_cell.angle_gamma   90.00
#
_symmetry.space_group_name_H-M   'P 1'
#
loop_
_entity.id
_entity.type
_entity.pdbx_description
1 polymer ?
#
loop_
_entity_poly.entity_id
_entity_poly.type
_entity_poly.pdbx_seq_one_letter_code
_entity_poly.pdbx_strand_id
1 'polypeptide(L)' 'MDLGLRSVAVPVFSGSNELLGAINISTNAARVSMDTLMNRYLPKLLDSAAAIHRAVR' A
#
# COMPACT_ATOMS: atom_id res chain seq x y z
N MET A 1 0.30 -20.64 -14.15
CA MET A 1 -0.29 -19.31 -13.93
C MET A 1 -0.77 -19.25 -12.49
N ASP A 2 -0.02 -18.63 -11.59
CA ASP A 2 -0.51 -18.38 -10.23
C ASP A 2 -1.48 -17.20 -10.27
N LEU A 3 -2.77 -17.49 -10.43
CA LEU A 3 -3.88 -16.56 -10.16
C LEU A 3 -4.05 -16.28 -8.65
N GLY A 4 -3.04 -16.63 -7.85
CA GLY A 4 -3.08 -16.69 -6.39
C GLY A 4 -2.54 -15.45 -5.69
N LEU A 5 -2.43 -14.29 -6.36
CA LEU A 5 -1.95 -13.06 -5.73
C LEU A 5 -3.01 -11.95 -5.77
N ARG A 6 -3.13 -11.23 -4.66
CA ARG A 6 -3.80 -9.93 -4.59
C ARG A 6 -2.78 -8.89 -4.15
N SER A 7 -2.85 -7.70 -4.75
CA SER A 7 -2.00 -6.58 -4.37
C SER A 7 -2.82 -5.31 -4.26
N VAL A 8 -2.41 -4.43 -3.34
CA VAL A 8 -2.89 -3.05 -3.24
C VAL A 8 -1.68 -2.14 -3.13
N ALA A 9 -1.70 -1.02 -3.84
CA ALA A 9 -0.64 -0.04 -3.85
C ALA A 9 -1.19 1.36 -3.57
N VAL A 10 -0.36 2.21 -2.95
CA VAL A 10 -0.65 3.62 -2.75
C VAL A 10 0.55 4.45 -3.22
N PRO A 11 0.32 5.64 -3.81
CA PRO A 11 1.41 6.55 -4.13
C PRO A 11 2.04 7.10 -2.84
N VAL A 12 3.31 7.46 -2.93
CA VAL A 12 4.06 8.11 -1.84
C VAL A 12 4.65 9.41 -2.37
N PHE A 13 4.46 10.47 -1.61
CA PHE A 13 4.97 11.80 -1.92
C PHE A 13 5.94 12.25 -0.84
N SER A 14 6.95 13.05 -1.19
CA SER A 14 7.79 13.78 -0.24
C SER A 14 6.98 14.85 0.48
N GLY A 15 7.52 15.41 1.57
CA GLY A 15 6.98 16.57 2.27
C GLY A 15 6.88 17.83 1.39
N SER A 16 7.67 17.92 0.32
CA SER A 16 7.58 18.93 -0.74
C SER A 16 6.54 18.61 -1.83
N ASN A 17 5.74 17.56 -1.64
CA ASN A 17 4.70 17.09 -2.56
C ASN A 17 5.24 16.57 -3.92
N GLU A 18 6.49 16.13 -3.95
CA GLU A 18 7.08 15.43 -5.09
C GLU A 18 6.70 13.95 -5.05
N LEU A 19 6.36 13.35 -6.20
CA LEU A 19 6.09 11.92 -6.29
C LEU A 19 7.40 11.12 -6.13
N LEU A 20 7.53 10.38 -5.03
CA LEU A 20 8.68 9.50 -4.78
C LEU A 20 8.49 8.12 -5.42
N GLY A 21 7.24 7.71 -5.62
CA GLY A 21 6.88 6.41 -6.19
C GLY A 21 5.62 5.83 -5.55
N ALA A 22 5.59 4.52 -5.37
CA ALA A 22 4.49 3.81 -4.74
C ALA A 22 4.99 2.69 -3.83
N ILE A 23 4.24 2.41 -2.77
CA ILE A 23 4.43 1.23 -1.91
C ILE A 23 3.24 0.30 -2.05
N ASN A 24 3.47 -1.00 -1.98
CA ASN A 24 2.43 -2.00 -2.12
C ASN A 24 2.46 -3.07 -1.03
N ILE A 25 1.32 -3.71 -0.84
CA ILE A 25 1.19 -4.97 -0.10
C ILE A 25 0.70 -6.01 -1.09
N SER A 26 1.44 -7.12 -1.21
CA SER A 26 1.08 -8.26 -2.04
C SER A 26 0.89 -9.50 -1.16
N THR A 27 -0.18 -10.27 -1.41
CA THR A 27 -0.58 -11.40 -0.56
C THR A 27 -1.24 -12.53 -1.35
N ASN A 28 -1.32 -13.71 -0.75
CA ASN A 28 -1.98 -14.85 -1.37
C ASN A 28 -3.51 -14.67 -1.40
N ALA A 29 -4.09 -14.68 -2.61
CA ALA A 29 -5.51 -14.48 -2.88
C ALA A 29 -6.42 -15.55 -2.26
N ALA A 30 -5.92 -16.77 -2.04
CA ALA A 30 -6.67 -17.84 -1.39
C ALA A 30 -6.76 -17.65 0.14
N ARG A 31 -5.88 -16.85 0.74
CA ARG A 31 -5.83 -16.63 2.20
C ARG A 31 -6.42 -15.30 2.64
N VAL A 32 -6.35 -14.26 1.80
CA VAL A 32 -6.77 -12.91 2.16
C VAL A 32 -7.91 -12.46 1.26
N SER A 33 -9.07 -12.17 1.85
CA SER A 33 -10.24 -11.65 1.12
C SER A 33 -10.01 -10.21 0.63
N MET A 34 -10.79 -9.79 -0.38
CA MET A 34 -10.78 -8.39 -0.83
C MET A 34 -11.19 -7.43 0.28
N ASP A 35 -12.18 -7.81 1.10
CA ASP A 35 -12.58 -7.03 2.28
C ASP A 35 -11.40 -6.80 3.24
N THR A 36 -10.64 -7.85 3.56
CA THR A 36 -9.46 -7.71 4.43
C THR A 36 -8.41 -6.80 3.79
N LEU A 37 -8.18 -6.94 2.49
CA LEU A 37 -7.23 -6.09 1.76
C LEU A 37 -7.63 -4.60 1.84
N MET A 38 -8.91 -4.29 1.64
CA MET A 38 -9.43 -2.92 1.61
C MET A 38 -9.65 -2.31 2.98
N ASN A 39 -10.14 -3.08 3.95
CA ASN A 39 -10.58 -2.55 5.25
C ASN A 39 -9.52 -2.71 6.34
N ARG A 40 -8.53 -3.60 6.16
CA ARG A 40 -7.47 -3.84 7.15
C ARG A 40 -6.09 -3.45 6.64
N TYR A 41 -5.74 -3.78 5.39
CA TYR A 41 -4.39 -3.56 4.88
C TYR A 41 -4.21 -2.18 4.27
N LEU A 42 -5.15 -1.73 3.43
CA LEU A 42 -5.09 -0.41 2.81
C LEU A 42 -4.96 0.74 3.82
N PRO A 43 -5.72 0.81 4.94
CA PRO A 43 -5.54 1.88 5.93
C PRO A 43 -4.13 1.93 6.51
N LYS A 44 -3.54 0.76 6.83
CA LYS A 44 -2.16 0.68 7.34
C LYS A 44 -1.11 1.06 6.30
N LEU A 45 -1.38 0.75 5.04
CA LEU A 45 -0.50 1.12 3.93
C LEU A 45 -0.52 2.65 3.71
N LEU A 46 -1.69 3.27 3.83
CA LEU A 46 -1.84 4.74 3.82
C LEU A 46 -1.12 5.40 5.01
N ASP A 47 -1.23 4.84 6.22
CA ASP A 47 -0.48 5.33 7.39
C ASP A 47 1.04 5.29 7.16
N SER A 48 1.50 4.22 6.50
CA SER A 48 2.91 4.05 6.14
C SER A 48 3.36 5.08 5.09
N ALA A 49 2.54 5.32 4.06
CA ALA A 49 2.79 6.36 3.07
C ALA A 49 2.84 7.77 3.72
N ALA A 50 1.93 8.05 4.65
CA ALA A 50 1.90 9.30 5.40
C ALA A 50 3.12 9.46 6.32
N ALA A 51 3.64 8.36 6.89
CA ALA A 51 4.87 8.38 7.66
C ALA A 51 6.08 8.72 6.78
N ILE A 52 6.19 8.14 5.59
CA ILE A 52 7.25 8.48 4.63
C ILE A 52 7.14 9.95 4.22
N HIS A 53 5.94 10.44 3.92
CA HIS A 53 5.70 11.84 3.57
C HIS A 53 6.20 12.81 4.65
N ARG A 54 6.06 12.48 5.94
CA ARG A 54 6.59 13.30 7.04
C ARG A 54 8.10 13.17 7.23
N ALA A 55 8.69 12.04 6.85
CA ALA A 55 10.10 11.73 7.08
C ALA A 55 11.03 12.19 5.95
N VAL A 56 10.51 12.30 4.72
CA VAL A 56 11.28 12.70 3.53
C VAL A 56 10.86 14.10 3.12
N ARG A 57 11.82 15.03 3.00
CA ARG A 57 11.56 16.41 2.53
C ARG A 57 11.72 16.51 1.02
#